data_AF-A0A0D3BH77-F1
#
_entry.id   AF-A0A0D3BH77-F1
#
_cell.length_a   1.000
_cell.length_b   1.000
_cell.length_c   1.000
_cell.angle_alpha   90.00
_cell.angle_beta   90.00
_cell.angle_gamma   90.00
#
_symmetry.space_group_name_H-M   'P 1'
#
loop_
_entity.id
_entity.type
_entity.pdbx_description
1 polymer ?
#
loop_
_entity_poly.entity_id
_entity_poly.type
_entity_poly.pdbx_seq_one_letter_code
_entity_poly.pdbx_strand_id
1 'polypeptide(L)'
;MGSSIHSTVQRPMADLAIGQLEEAESSSKLPPKLLAWGCYPTKLRLNIYSKAHVIGTIASYHQGSKDMEIIMGSQFGRLFELSVARCHNSAKLINSFLCRQLLTVRKYELWFHFATHPLRFSLDEFHQVTGLNCGAFDAADSEAVDDPGSTIWHKLFDTTLGDIMVADVLKMLRNPYLAPWKRVPLALIALVDGVICCSNKWLKLTSKYVEMLCDVEYFLEYPWGRESFLKTLPRLLPPYTREDSLGEICHRLSQQTAAAYGFPLALQLFAFEAVPLLLAKIPNTQSTENFLVNHLACENTIPILSVNDIVEVEEDPDVNFSGGDTSFAPVRDKKENAGKGVRKVAQPNDQPVHRRNLRPRKPAAVIIEDISSSEDIEPEAPPQPNRCTHEDLKPWMNSSSNSWLVPSRNI
;
A
#
# COMPACT_ATOMS: atom_id res chain seq x y z
N MET A 1 28.97 -6.45 -56.31
CA MET A 1 28.95 -7.49 -55.27
C MET A 1 28.45 -6.84 -53.99
N GLY A 2 27.19 -7.11 -53.64
CA GLY A 2 26.58 -6.60 -52.41
C GLY A 2 26.98 -7.46 -51.22
N SER A 3 27.24 -6.81 -50.09
CA SER A 3 27.25 -7.46 -48.78
C SER A 3 26.17 -6.78 -47.95
N SER A 4 25.15 -7.55 -47.60
CA SER A 4 24.01 -7.17 -46.77
C SER A 4 24.45 -7.20 -45.30
N ILE A 5 24.41 -6.06 -44.62
CA ILE A 5 24.56 -6.01 -43.16
C ILE A 5 23.14 -6.06 -42.59
N HIS A 6 22.75 -7.22 -42.08
CA HIS A 6 21.56 -7.38 -41.25
C HIS A 6 21.73 -6.55 -39.97
N SER A 7 21.07 -5.39 -39.93
CA SER A 7 20.82 -4.66 -38.68
C SER A 7 19.88 -5.49 -37.81
N THR A 8 20.44 -6.12 -36.77
CA THR A 8 19.64 -6.74 -35.71
C THR A 8 19.26 -5.65 -34.74
N VAL A 9 18.03 -5.15 -34.88
CA VAL A 9 17.39 -4.25 -33.90
C VAL A 9 17.31 -5.02 -32.58
N GLN A 10 18.17 -4.67 -31.61
CA GLN A 10 18.02 -5.11 -30.23
C GLN A 10 16.67 -4.60 -29.72
N ARG A 11 15.71 -5.52 -29.47
CA ARG A 11 14.54 -5.21 -28.66
C ARG A 11 15.02 -4.91 -27.23
N PRO A 12 14.53 -3.86 -26.56
CA PRO A 12 15.06 -3.46 -25.27
C PRO A 12 14.68 -4.47 -24.17
N MET A 13 15.61 -4.77 -23.26
CA MET A 13 15.44 -5.76 -22.16
C MET A 13 14.19 -5.54 -21.28
N ALA A 14 13.66 -4.31 -21.23
CA ALA A 14 12.43 -4.00 -20.52
C ALA A 14 11.21 -4.75 -21.07
N ASP A 15 11.11 -4.92 -22.40
CA ASP A 15 10.01 -5.66 -23.03
C ASP A 15 10.09 -7.16 -22.74
N LEU A 16 11.31 -7.68 -22.54
CA LEU A 16 11.54 -9.07 -22.16
C LEU A 16 11.16 -9.32 -20.69
N ALA A 17 11.48 -8.39 -19.80
CA ALA A 17 11.10 -8.44 -18.39
C ALA A 17 9.57 -8.29 -18.20
N ILE A 18 8.93 -7.40 -18.97
CA ILE A 18 7.48 -7.26 -18.99
C ILE A 18 6.82 -8.54 -19.55
N GLY A 19 7.31 -9.09 -20.66
CA GLY A 19 6.79 -10.34 -21.22
C GLY A 19 6.89 -11.54 -20.26
N GLN A 20 7.96 -11.61 -19.45
CA GLN A 20 8.11 -12.64 -18.41
C GLN A 20 7.16 -12.43 -17.22
N LEU A 21 6.86 -11.18 -16.85
CA LEU A 21 5.87 -10.87 -15.82
C LEU A 21 4.44 -11.18 -16.32
N GLU A 22 4.14 -10.88 -17.59
CA GLU A 22 2.87 -11.23 -18.24
C GLU A 22 2.68 -12.77 -18.30
N GLU A 23 3.75 -13.50 -18.64
CA GLU A 23 3.73 -14.97 -18.65
C GLU A 23 3.57 -15.55 -17.24
N ALA A 24 4.23 -14.97 -16.23
CA ALA A 24 4.07 -15.36 -14.82
C ALA A 24 2.63 -15.14 -14.32
N GLU A 25 2.02 -13.98 -14.62
CA GLU A 25 0.62 -13.67 -14.27
C GLU A 25 -0.38 -14.63 -14.95
N SER A 26 -0.09 -15.08 -16.18
CA SER A 26 -0.94 -16.02 -16.92
C SER A 26 -0.91 -17.47 -16.37
N SER A 27 0.08 -17.80 -15.53
CA SER A 27 0.40 -19.18 -15.15
C SER A 27 -0.32 -19.70 -13.89
N SER A 28 -1.29 -18.97 -13.33
CA SER A 28 -1.96 -19.27 -12.03
C SER A 28 -1.04 -19.35 -10.82
N LYS A 29 0.21 -18.88 -10.96
CA LYS A 29 1.20 -18.76 -9.88
C LYS A 29 1.17 -17.34 -9.33
N LEU A 30 1.53 -17.19 -8.05
CA LEU A 30 1.76 -15.87 -7.47
C LEU A 30 2.83 -15.12 -8.28
N PRO A 31 2.65 -13.81 -8.53
CA PRO A 31 3.67 -13.02 -9.21
C PRO A 31 5.02 -13.05 -8.48
N PRO A 32 6.15 -12.78 -9.16
CA PRO A 32 7.47 -12.76 -8.51
C PRO A 32 7.50 -11.79 -7.34
N LYS A 33 8.14 -12.20 -6.22
CA LYS A 33 8.35 -11.32 -5.07
C LYS A 33 9.51 -10.36 -5.36
N LEU A 34 9.37 -9.11 -4.92
CA LEU A 34 10.45 -8.13 -4.98
C LEU A 34 11.65 -8.55 -4.12
N LEU A 35 11.39 -9.06 -2.92
CA LEU A 35 12.40 -9.60 -2.01
C LEU A 35 12.00 -11.01 -1.57
N ALA A 36 13.00 -11.87 -1.40
CA ALA A 36 12.81 -13.21 -0.85
C ALA A 36 12.29 -13.14 0.60
N TRP A 37 11.59 -14.20 1.03
CA TRP A 37 11.05 -14.28 2.38
C TRP A 37 12.17 -14.22 3.43
N GLY A 38 11.98 -13.42 4.48
CA GLY A 38 13.00 -13.18 5.50
C GLY A 38 14.14 -12.21 5.09
N CYS A 39 14.24 -11.82 3.81
CA CYS A 39 15.29 -10.93 3.30
C CYS A 39 14.87 -9.44 3.31
N TYR A 40 14.21 -8.98 4.38
CA TYR A 40 13.66 -7.63 4.46
C TYR A 40 14.65 -6.63 5.09
N PRO A 41 14.94 -5.49 4.43
CA PRO A 41 15.85 -4.48 4.98
C PRO A 41 15.25 -3.84 6.24
N THR A 42 16.04 -3.81 7.31
CA THR A 42 15.64 -3.25 8.61
C THR A 42 16.09 -1.81 8.83
N LYS A 43 17.00 -1.31 7.98
CA LYS A 43 17.66 0.00 8.16
C LYS A 43 16.92 1.16 7.47
N LEU A 44 15.97 0.89 6.58
CA LEU A 44 15.28 1.93 5.83
C LEU A 44 14.36 2.75 6.75
N ARG A 45 14.61 4.06 6.82
CA ARG A 45 13.72 5.02 7.47
C ARG A 45 12.85 5.72 6.42
N LEU A 46 11.57 5.37 6.39
CA LEU A 46 10.59 6.05 5.54
C LEU A 46 10.08 7.33 6.21
N ASN A 47 10.22 8.47 5.53
CA ASN A 47 9.66 9.75 5.96
C ASN A 47 8.31 9.97 5.27
N ILE A 48 7.24 9.93 6.06
CA ILE A 48 5.88 10.26 5.59
C ILE A 48 5.64 11.75 5.86
N TYR A 49 5.43 12.52 4.79
CA TYR A 49 5.29 13.97 4.90
C TYR A 49 3.86 14.44 5.11
N SER A 50 2.85 13.67 4.69
CA SER A 50 1.45 13.97 5.00
C SER A 50 1.20 13.98 6.51
N LYS A 51 0.35 14.92 6.95
CA LYS A 51 0.14 15.24 8.37
C LYS A 51 -1.32 15.07 8.77
N ALA A 52 -1.66 13.92 9.35
CA ALA A 52 -3.02 13.64 9.82
C ALA A 52 -3.53 14.66 10.86
N HIS A 53 -2.66 15.26 11.68
CA HIS A 53 -3.08 16.29 12.65
C HIS A 53 -3.69 17.54 12.02
N VAL A 54 -3.45 17.79 10.72
CA VAL A 54 -4.08 18.89 9.99
C VAL A 54 -5.60 18.73 10.01
N ILE A 55 -6.12 17.49 9.93
CA ILE A 55 -7.55 17.18 10.01
C ILE A 55 -8.11 17.64 11.36
N GLY A 56 -7.49 17.22 12.46
CA GLY A 56 -7.88 17.62 13.81
C GLY A 56 -7.76 19.13 14.04
N THR A 57 -6.68 19.75 13.55
CA THR A 57 -6.49 21.20 13.65
C THR A 57 -7.59 21.99 12.95
N ILE A 58 -8.04 21.52 11.78
CA ILE A 58 -9.18 22.16 11.08
C ILE A 58 -10.47 21.96 11.87
N ALA A 59 -10.70 20.75 12.41
CA ALA A 59 -11.87 20.44 13.23
C ALA A 59 -11.97 21.35 14.47
N SER A 60 -10.84 21.64 15.12
CA SER A 60 -10.82 22.49 16.32
C SER A 60 -11.15 23.96 15.99
N TYR A 61 -10.70 24.48 14.85
CA TYR A 61 -10.96 25.86 14.45
C TYR A 61 -12.39 26.10 13.95
N HIS A 62 -13.05 25.07 13.42
CA HIS A 62 -14.39 25.19 12.85
C HIS A 62 -15.47 24.49 13.69
N GLN A 63 -15.17 24.05 14.91
CA GLN A 63 -16.10 23.28 15.74
C GLN A 63 -17.45 23.99 15.90
N GLY A 64 -18.54 23.30 15.52
CA GLY A 64 -19.91 23.83 15.62
C GLY A 64 -20.24 24.99 14.67
N SER A 65 -19.42 25.24 13.66
CA SER A 65 -19.65 26.28 12.65
C SER A 65 -20.32 25.74 11.39
N LYS A 66 -21.01 26.62 10.65
CA LYS A 66 -21.55 26.31 9.31
C LYS A 66 -20.44 25.92 8.32
N ASP A 67 -19.24 26.48 8.49
CA ASP A 67 -18.08 26.14 7.68
C ASP A 67 -17.72 24.65 7.82
N MET A 68 -17.82 24.13 9.05
CA MET A 68 -17.61 22.69 9.31
C MET A 68 -18.73 21.82 8.73
N GLU A 69 -19.99 22.28 8.78
CA GLU A 69 -21.11 21.57 8.14
C GLU A 69 -20.89 21.42 6.62
N ILE A 70 -20.38 22.47 5.96
CA ILE A 70 -20.02 22.43 4.53
C ILE A 70 -18.91 21.39 4.28
N ILE A 71 -17.84 21.40 5.08
CA ILE A 71 -16.73 20.47 4.92
C ILE A 71 -17.19 19.02 5.17
N MET A 72 -17.99 18.80 6.21
CA MET A 72 -18.54 17.48 6.55
C MET A 72 -19.53 16.95 5.50
N GLY A 73 -20.29 17.84 4.84
CA GLY A 73 -21.19 17.48 3.75
C GLY A 73 -20.49 17.18 2.42
N SER A 74 -19.16 17.38 2.34
CA SER A 74 -18.36 17.12 1.15
C SER A 74 -17.65 15.76 1.19
N GLN A 75 -16.95 15.41 0.11
CA GLN A 75 -16.11 14.20 0.07
C GLN A 75 -15.01 14.15 1.15
N PHE A 76 -14.64 15.29 1.75
CA PHE A 76 -13.64 15.35 2.80
C PHE A 76 -14.18 14.98 4.19
N GLY A 77 -15.51 14.94 4.38
CA GLY A 77 -16.14 14.66 5.68
C GLY A 77 -15.66 13.35 6.29
N ARG A 78 -15.45 12.33 5.45
CA ARG A 78 -14.98 11.01 5.89
C ARG A 78 -13.60 11.05 6.58
N LEU A 79 -12.74 12.00 6.22
CA LEU A 79 -11.43 12.18 6.86
C LEU A 79 -11.58 12.52 8.35
N PHE A 80 -12.60 13.29 8.72
CA PHE A 80 -12.86 13.69 10.09
C PHE A 80 -13.49 12.57 10.93
N GLU A 81 -14.13 11.61 10.28
CA GLU A 81 -14.76 10.44 10.89
C GLU A 81 -13.76 9.30 11.16
N LEU A 82 -12.55 9.38 10.60
CA LEU A 82 -11.51 8.37 10.81
C LEU A 82 -11.19 8.21 12.30
N SER A 83 -11.08 6.95 12.74
CA SER A 83 -10.63 6.64 14.10
C SER A 83 -9.19 7.13 14.30
N VAL A 84 -9.01 8.06 15.23
CA VAL A 84 -7.71 8.72 15.44
C VAL A 84 -6.63 7.76 15.92
N ALA A 85 -7.01 6.67 16.59
CA ALA A 85 -6.10 5.60 16.99
C ALA A 85 -5.35 5.00 15.78
N ARG A 86 -6.03 4.94 14.62
CA ARG A 86 -5.52 4.35 13.38
C ARG A 86 -4.79 5.35 12.48
N CYS A 87 -4.80 6.64 12.82
CA CYS A 87 -4.30 7.72 11.96
C CYS A 87 -2.85 8.14 12.24
N HIS A 88 -2.22 7.64 13.30
CA HIS A 88 -0.80 7.87 13.55
C HIS A 88 0.02 7.13 12.48
N ASN A 89 0.81 7.86 11.69
CA ASN A 89 1.58 7.28 10.59
C ASN A 89 2.59 6.23 11.08
N SER A 90 2.45 4.99 10.63
CA SER A 90 3.39 3.89 10.85
C SER A 90 4.29 3.70 9.63
N ALA A 91 5.40 4.43 9.62
CA ALA A 91 6.46 4.25 8.61
C ALA A 91 6.96 2.80 8.55
N LYS A 92 6.97 2.09 9.70
CA LYS A 92 7.37 0.69 9.79
C LYS A 92 6.39 -0.24 9.06
N LEU A 93 5.09 -0.01 9.22
CA LEU A 93 4.06 -0.81 8.54
C LEU A 93 4.14 -0.62 7.02
N ILE A 94 4.16 0.64 6.57
CA ILE A 94 4.28 0.93 5.14
C ILE A 94 5.56 0.32 4.57
N ASN A 95 6.70 0.50 5.23
CA ASN A 95 7.96 -0.11 4.78
C ASN A 95 7.89 -1.66 4.73
N SER A 96 7.25 -2.27 5.73
CA SER A 96 7.04 -3.71 5.79
C SER A 96 6.26 -4.24 4.58
N PHE A 97 5.21 -3.53 4.17
CA PHE A 97 4.43 -3.84 2.97
C PHE A 97 5.28 -3.63 1.70
N LEU A 98 6.01 -2.52 1.61
CA LEU A 98 6.88 -2.27 0.45
C LEU A 98 7.93 -3.35 0.24
N CYS A 99 8.47 -3.93 1.32
CA CYS A 99 9.42 -5.03 1.25
C CYS A 99 8.77 -6.37 0.82
N ARG A 100 7.44 -6.49 0.91
CA ARG A 100 6.64 -7.67 0.57
C ARG A 100 5.95 -7.54 -0.78
N GLN A 101 6.36 -6.60 -1.62
CA GLN A 101 5.72 -6.38 -2.91
C GLN A 101 5.81 -7.61 -3.83
N LEU A 102 4.71 -7.86 -4.53
CA LEU A 102 4.61 -8.73 -5.68
C LEU A 102 4.74 -7.88 -6.94
N LEU A 103 5.62 -8.28 -7.84
CA LEU A 103 5.91 -7.58 -9.07
C LEU A 103 4.86 -7.93 -10.11
N THR A 104 4.12 -6.91 -10.57
CA THR A 104 3.04 -7.06 -11.55
C THR A 104 3.20 -6.05 -12.68
N VAL A 105 2.61 -6.35 -13.85
CA VAL A 105 2.58 -5.40 -14.98
C VAL A 105 1.51 -4.32 -14.83
N ARG A 106 0.67 -4.43 -13.80
CA ARG A 106 -0.46 -3.56 -13.53
C ARG A 106 0.01 -2.23 -12.93
N LYS A 107 0.00 -1.18 -13.76
CA LYS A 107 0.66 0.13 -13.51
C LYS A 107 0.12 0.94 -12.32
N TYR A 108 -1.03 0.56 -11.76
CA TYR A 108 -1.72 1.29 -10.70
C TYR A 108 -2.27 0.36 -9.61
N GLU A 109 -1.67 -0.81 -9.45
CA GLU A 109 -2.00 -1.75 -8.38
C GLU A 109 -0.76 -2.07 -7.57
N LEU A 110 -0.85 -1.92 -6.26
CA LEU A 110 0.16 -2.38 -5.32
C LEU A 110 -0.23 -3.76 -4.84
N TRP A 111 0.60 -4.75 -5.15
CA TRP A 111 0.39 -6.11 -4.68
C TRP A 111 1.41 -6.46 -3.61
N PHE A 112 0.97 -7.12 -2.55
CA PHE A 112 1.81 -7.53 -1.43
C PHE A 112 1.56 -9.00 -1.12
N HIS A 113 2.59 -9.70 -0.68
CA HIS A 113 2.45 -11.04 -0.09
C HIS A 113 2.63 -10.94 1.41
N PHE A 114 1.54 -11.06 2.16
CA PHE A 114 1.56 -11.02 3.62
C PHE A 114 1.10 -12.38 4.17
N ALA A 115 1.93 -12.98 5.02
CA ALA A 115 1.78 -14.36 5.49
C ALA A 115 1.69 -15.36 4.33
N THR A 116 0.50 -15.85 4.02
CA THR A 116 0.23 -16.81 2.92
C THR A 116 -0.68 -16.25 1.84
N HIS A 117 -1.07 -14.98 1.91
CA HIS A 117 -2.10 -14.40 1.04
C HIS A 117 -1.58 -13.19 0.25
N PRO A 118 -2.00 -13.05 -1.02
CA PRO A 118 -1.81 -11.82 -1.77
C PRO A 118 -2.81 -10.75 -1.30
N LEU A 119 -2.33 -9.52 -1.15
CA LEU A 119 -3.13 -8.32 -0.88
C LEU A 119 -2.99 -7.36 -2.05
N ARG A 120 -4.11 -6.82 -2.51
CA ARG A 120 -4.17 -5.82 -3.57
C ARG A 120 -4.61 -4.47 -3.00
N PHE A 121 -3.85 -3.43 -3.28
CA PHE A 121 -4.21 -2.05 -3.02
C PHE A 121 -4.26 -1.29 -4.34
N SER A 122 -5.48 -1.07 -4.83
CA SER A 122 -5.79 -0.33 -6.05
C SER A 122 -6.57 0.95 -5.73
N LEU A 123 -7.06 1.62 -6.77
CA LEU A 123 -7.93 2.78 -6.61
C LEU A 123 -9.25 2.43 -5.91
N ASP A 124 -9.74 1.19 -6.06
CA ASP A 124 -10.99 0.74 -5.43
C ASP A 124 -10.82 0.63 -3.90
N GLU A 125 -9.76 -0.02 -3.44
CA GLU A 125 -9.45 -0.11 -2.01
C GLU A 125 -9.11 1.28 -1.44
N PHE A 126 -8.44 2.13 -2.22
CA PHE A 126 -8.21 3.54 -1.83
C PHE A 126 -9.54 4.29 -1.63
N HIS A 127 -10.49 4.14 -2.55
CA HIS A 127 -11.81 4.75 -2.44
C HIS A 127 -12.55 4.21 -1.21
N GLN A 128 -12.54 2.90 -0.99
CA GLN A 128 -13.22 2.26 0.13
C GLN A 128 -12.75 2.78 1.50
N VAL A 129 -11.44 2.91 1.69
CA VAL A 129 -10.87 3.33 2.99
C VAL A 129 -10.93 4.83 3.22
N THR A 130 -10.88 5.64 2.15
CA THR A 130 -10.83 7.11 2.27
C THR A 130 -12.19 7.78 2.10
N GLY A 131 -13.10 7.18 1.34
CA GLY A 131 -14.37 7.79 0.92
C GLY A 131 -14.23 8.94 -0.11
N LEU A 132 -13.01 9.24 -0.58
CA LEU A 132 -12.76 10.34 -1.52
C LEU A 132 -13.25 10.00 -2.93
N ASN A 133 -13.65 11.02 -3.69
CA ASN A 133 -14.09 10.84 -5.06
C ASN A 133 -12.95 10.32 -5.95
N CYS A 134 -13.12 9.13 -6.52
CA CYS A 134 -12.14 8.48 -7.41
C CYS A 134 -12.61 8.42 -8.87
N GLY A 135 -13.59 9.26 -9.25
CA GLY A 135 -14.09 9.42 -10.62
C GLY A 135 -12.99 9.76 -11.63
N ALA A 136 -13.29 9.65 -12.92
CA ALA A 136 -12.37 10.05 -13.98
C ALA A 136 -12.10 11.57 -13.92
N PHE A 137 -10.94 11.99 -14.41
CA PHE A 137 -10.71 13.41 -14.66
C PHE A 137 -11.53 13.84 -15.87
N ASP A 138 -12.14 15.02 -15.78
CA ASP A 138 -12.81 15.65 -16.90
C ASP A 138 -11.78 16.25 -17.88
N ALA A 139 -12.17 16.48 -19.13
CA ALA A 139 -11.30 17.10 -20.13
C ALA A 139 -10.80 18.48 -19.68
N ALA A 140 -11.64 19.23 -18.95
CA ALA A 140 -11.30 20.51 -18.35
C ALA A 140 -10.20 20.42 -17.27
N ASP A 141 -10.06 19.28 -16.60
CA ASP A 141 -9.05 19.06 -15.54
C ASP A 141 -7.62 19.00 -16.11
N SER A 142 -7.51 18.62 -17.40
CA SER A 142 -6.26 18.55 -18.16
C SER A 142 -5.91 19.89 -18.82
N GLU A 143 -6.91 20.73 -19.08
CA GLU A 143 -6.78 22.02 -19.78
C GLU A 143 -6.82 23.23 -18.84
N ALA A 144 -6.59 23.07 -17.53
CA ALA A 144 -6.39 24.21 -16.64
C ALA A 144 -5.10 24.96 -17.03
N VAL A 145 -5.24 25.84 -18.03
CA VAL A 145 -4.24 26.78 -18.52
C VAL A 145 -3.89 27.73 -17.38
N ASP A 146 -2.59 28.05 -17.27
CA ASP A 146 -2.05 29.16 -16.47
C ASP A 146 -2.61 30.51 -16.98
N ASP A 147 -3.92 30.74 -16.89
CA ASP A 147 -4.50 32.05 -17.19
C ASP A 147 -4.21 33.00 -16.02
N PRO A 148 -3.41 34.08 -16.21
CA PRO A 148 -2.97 34.96 -15.12
C PRO A 148 -4.07 35.93 -14.63
N GLY A 149 -5.32 35.76 -15.07
CA GLY A 149 -6.41 36.68 -14.84
C GLY A 149 -7.19 36.42 -13.55
N SER A 150 -6.77 37.06 -12.44
CA SER A 150 -7.42 37.05 -11.11
C SER A 150 -7.25 35.74 -10.34
N THR A 151 -6.02 35.42 -9.98
CA THR A 151 -5.75 34.18 -9.25
C THR A 151 -6.23 34.28 -7.81
N ILE A 152 -7.07 33.35 -7.38
CA ILE A 152 -7.60 33.30 -6.00
C ILE A 152 -6.49 33.35 -4.93
N TRP A 153 -5.26 32.96 -5.29
CA TRP A 153 -4.06 33.10 -4.49
C TRP A 153 -3.89 34.49 -3.84
N HIS A 154 -3.93 35.56 -4.64
CA HIS A 154 -3.77 36.92 -4.11
C HIS A 154 -4.92 37.28 -3.17
N LYS A 155 -6.15 36.87 -3.50
CA LYS A 155 -7.32 37.13 -2.64
C LYS A 155 -7.20 36.42 -1.30
N LEU A 156 -6.64 35.21 -1.27
CA LEU A 156 -6.46 34.43 -0.04
C LEU A 156 -5.29 34.94 0.80
N PHE A 157 -4.13 35.21 0.19
CA PHE A 157 -2.87 35.41 0.91
C PHE A 157 -2.32 36.83 0.88
N ASP A 158 -2.97 37.75 0.15
CA ASP A 158 -2.54 39.15 0.00
C ASP A 158 -1.10 39.27 -0.53
N THR A 159 -0.68 38.30 -1.35
CA THR A 159 0.62 38.26 -2.05
C THR A 159 0.44 37.75 -3.48
N THR A 160 1.28 38.22 -4.40
CA THR A 160 1.27 37.78 -5.80
C THR A 160 2.03 36.48 -6.02
N LEU A 161 3.11 36.23 -5.25
CA LEU A 161 3.93 35.01 -5.30
C LEU A 161 4.60 34.77 -3.94
N GLY A 162 4.72 33.51 -3.52
CA GLY A 162 5.45 33.15 -2.30
C GLY A 162 5.39 31.67 -1.95
N ASP A 163 6.31 31.23 -1.09
CA ASP A 163 6.29 29.90 -0.50
C ASP A 163 5.30 29.87 0.69
N ILE A 164 4.00 29.84 0.40
CA ILE A 164 2.99 29.61 1.45
C ILE A 164 2.99 28.12 1.81
N MET A 165 3.12 27.83 3.10
CA MET A 165 3.06 26.47 3.62
C MET A 165 1.69 26.19 4.22
N VAL A 166 1.32 24.91 4.31
CA VAL A 166 0.13 24.48 5.08
C VAL A 166 0.16 25.03 6.51
N ALA A 167 1.34 25.11 7.12
CA ALA A 167 1.50 25.70 8.46
C ALA A 167 1.07 27.17 8.53
N ASP A 168 1.25 27.96 7.47
CA ASP A 168 0.82 29.36 7.43
C ASP A 168 -0.70 29.46 7.26
N VAL A 169 -1.29 28.57 6.46
CA VAL A 169 -2.74 28.44 6.34
C VAL A 169 -3.38 28.11 7.69
N LEU A 170 -2.81 27.18 8.46
CA LEU A 170 -3.29 26.84 9.80
C LEU A 170 -3.20 28.03 10.77
N LYS A 171 -2.16 28.86 10.67
CA LYS A 171 -2.07 30.12 11.46
C LYS A 171 -3.16 31.11 11.05
N MET A 172 -3.48 31.21 9.76
CA MET A 172 -4.57 32.07 9.28
C MET A 172 -5.92 31.59 9.79
N LEU A 173 -6.20 30.28 9.74
CA LEU A 173 -7.45 29.69 10.25
C LEU A 173 -7.62 29.89 11.76
N ARG A 174 -6.52 29.95 12.51
CA ARG A 174 -6.55 30.27 13.95
C ARG A 174 -6.95 31.73 14.23
N ASN A 175 -6.82 32.65 13.27
CA ASN A 175 -7.12 34.05 13.48
C ASN A 175 -8.65 34.28 13.59
N PRO A 176 -9.19 34.72 14.75
CA PRO A 176 -10.63 34.92 14.90
C PRO A 176 -11.19 36.03 14.00
N TYR A 177 -10.33 36.93 13.51
CA TYR A 177 -10.69 38.02 12.61
C TYR A 177 -10.56 37.65 11.13
N LEU A 178 -10.27 36.37 10.80
CA LEU A 178 -10.23 35.90 9.42
C LEU A 178 -11.59 36.11 8.75
N ALA A 179 -11.57 36.73 7.57
CA ALA A 179 -12.76 36.98 6.77
C ALA A 179 -13.52 35.66 6.53
N PRO A 180 -14.85 35.59 6.81
CA PRO A 180 -15.60 34.33 6.76
C PRO A 180 -15.46 33.56 5.44
N TRP A 181 -15.47 34.27 4.31
CA TRP A 181 -15.36 33.65 2.99
C TRP A 181 -14.02 32.93 2.76
N LYS A 182 -12.94 33.26 3.50
CA LYS A 182 -11.63 32.60 3.38
C LYS A 182 -11.57 31.26 4.12
N ARG A 183 -12.46 31.00 5.08
CA ARG A 183 -12.34 29.88 6.03
C ARG A 183 -12.41 28.51 5.35
N VAL A 184 -13.49 28.25 4.62
CA VAL A 184 -13.67 26.99 3.90
C VAL A 184 -12.57 26.77 2.84
N PRO A 185 -12.26 27.73 1.94
CA PRO A 185 -11.17 27.56 0.97
C PRO A 185 -9.81 27.23 1.61
N LEU A 186 -9.47 27.91 2.72
CA LEU A 186 -8.22 27.66 3.45
C LEU A 186 -8.22 26.29 4.13
N ALA A 187 -9.35 25.85 4.69
CA ALA A 187 -9.47 24.50 5.24
C ALA A 187 -9.31 23.43 4.14
N LEU A 188 -9.95 23.62 2.99
CA LEU A 188 -9.89 22.69 1.86
C LEU A 188 -8.46 22.53 1.32
N ILE A 189 -7.72 23.62 1.09
CA ILE A 189 -6.34 23.52 0.60
C ILE A 189 -5.40 22.90 1.65
N ALA A 190 -5.63 23.18 2.94
CA ALA A 190 -4.86 22.55 4.01
C ALA A 190 -5.09 21.03 4.05
N LEU A 191 -6.31 20.55 3.82
CA LEU A 191 -6.60 19.11 3.67
C LEU A 191 -5.91 18.53 2.43
N VAL A 192 -6.02 19.21 1.28
CA VAL A 192 -5.42 18.74 0.03
C VAL A 192 -3.90 18.68 0.13
N ASP A 193 -3.21 19.80 0.32
CA ASP A 193 -1.74 19.81 0.29
C ASP A 193 -1.10 19.28 1.58
N GLY A 194 -1.81 19.34 2.73
CA GLY A 194 -1.29 18.88 4.01
C GLY A 194 -1.52 17.39 4.29
N VAL A 195 -2.57 16.80 3.72
CA VAL A 195 -3.00 15.44 4.04
C VAL A 195 -2.97 14.53 2.83
N ILE A 196 -3.76 14.84 1.79
CA ILE A 196 -4.08 13.84 0.75
C ILE A 196 -3.18 13.93 -0.50
N CYS A 197 -2.71 15.11 -0.88
CA CYS A 197 -1.90 15.37 -2.07
C CYS A 197 -0.53 15.96 -1.73
N CYS A 198 -0.03 15.71 -0.51
CA CYS A 198 1.27 16.17 -0.04
C CYS A 198 2.38 15.84 -1.05
N SER A 199 2.94 16.87 -1.70
CA SER A 199 3.88 16.71 -2.83
C SER A 199 5.35 16.95 -2.46
N ASN A 200 5.61 17.57 -1.31
CA ASN A 200 6.94 18.02 -0.92
C ASN A 200 7.13 18.04 0.60
N LYS A 201 8.39 18.01 1.05
CA LYS A 201 8.75 17.94 2.48
C LYS A 201 8.33 19.16 3.31
N TRP A 202 8.14 20.31 2.66
CA TRP A 202 7.81 21.58 3.30
C TRP A 202 6.30 21.85 3.34
N LEU A 203 5.49 20.97 2.73
CA LEU A 203 4.05 21.18 2.56
C LEU A 203 3.75 22.55 1.96
N LYS A 204 4.55 22.95 0.96
CA LYS A 204 4.25 24.14 0.14
C LYS A 204 2.96 23.91 -0.62
N LEU A 205 2.09 24.92 -0.64
CA LEU A 205 0.84 24.87 -1.39
C LEU A 205 1.09 24.73 -2.90
N THR A 206 0.25 23.92 -3.54
CA THR A 206 0.29 23.70 -4.98
C THR A 206 -0.53 24.78 -5.67
N SER A 207 0.10 25.60 -6.50
CA SER A 207 -0.57 26.73 -7.18
C SER A 207 -1.83 26.29 -7.93
N LYS A 208 -1.76 25.20 -8.70
CA LYS A 208 -2.92 24.63 -9.41
C LYS A 208 -4.11 24.40 -8.46
N TYR A 209 -3.89 23.77 -7.31
CA TYR A 209 -4.96 23.46 -6.37
C TYR A 209 -5.52 24.71 -5.69
N VAL A 210 -4.66 25.70 -5.41
CA VAL A 210 -5.13 26.99 -4.92
C VAL A 210 -6.04 27.63 -5.97
N GLU A 211 -5.63 27.68 -7.24
CA GLU A 211 -6.43 28.28 -8.31
C GLU A 211 -7.81 27.67 -8.48
N MET A 212 -7.93 26.35 -8.30
CA MET A 212 -9.23 25.67 -8.34
C MET A 212 -10.24 26.20 -7.30
N LEU A 213 -9.79 26.86 -6.22
CA LEU A 213 -10.67 27.48 -5.22
C LEU A 213 -11.39 28.74 -5.72
N CYS A 214 -11.12 29.20 -6.93
CA CYS A 214 -11.96 30.22 -7.58
C CYS A 214 -13.40 29.70 -7.77
N ASP A 215 -13.57 28.38 -7.90
CA ASP A 215 -14.84 27.66 -7.94
C ASP A 215 -14.81 26.54 -6.88
N VAL A 216 -15.39 26.84 -5.71
CA VAL A 216 -15.41 25.88 -4.59
C VAL A 216 -16.29 24.68 -4.89
N GLU A 217 -17.36 24.82 -5.68
CA GLU A 217 -18.24 23.70 -6.03
C GLU A 217 -17.48 22.70 -6.90
N TYR A 218 -16.82 23.18 -7.96
CA TYR A 218 -15.92 22.37 -8.77
C TYR A 218 -14.80 21.73 -7.93
N PHE A 219 -14.17 22.50 -7.02
CA PHE A 219 -13.15 21.95 -6.11
C PHE A 219 -13.70 20.80 -5.27
N LEU A 220 -14.92 20.92 -4.73
CA LEU A 220 -15.53 19.89 -3.89
C LEU A 220 -15.95 18.64 -4.67
N GLU A 221 -16.21 18.76 -5.97
CA GLU A 221 -16.57 17.65 -6.86
C GLU A 221 -15.35 16.99 -7.52
N TYR A 222 -14.22 17.70 -7.65
CA TYR A 222 -12.99 17.20 -8.27
C TYR A 222 -12.58 15.82 -7.73
N PRO A 223 -12.08 14.90 -8.57
CA PRO A 223 -11.71 13.54 -8.17
C PRO A 223 -10.41 13.50 -7.33
N TRP A 224 -10.44 14.10 -6.14
CA TRP A 224 -9.32 14.19 -5.21
C TRP A 224 -8.80 12.83 -4.75
N GLY A 225 -9.66 11.81 -4.68
CA GLY A 225 -9.24 10.45 -4.39
C GLY A 225 -8.33 9.89 -5.49
N ARG A 226 -8.67 10.11 -6.76
CA ARG A 226 -7.81 9.72 -7.90
C ARG A 226 -6.50 10.50 -7.92
N GLU A 227 -6.55 11.82 -7.75
CA GLU A 227 -5.36 12.67 -7.68
C GLU A 227 -4.44 12.23 -6.53
N SER A 228 -4.98 12.04 -5.33
CA SER A 228 -4.26 11.60 -4.14
C SER A 228 -3.62 10.22 -4.34
N PHE A 229 -4.35 9.27 -4.92
CA PHE A 229 -3.82 7.94 -5.25
C PHE A 229 -2.62 8.05 -6.20
N LEU A 230 -2.74 8.81 -7.28
CA LEU A 230 -1.66 9.03 -8.24
C LEU A 230 -0.44 9.76 -7.65
N LYS A 231 -0.63 10.63 -6.64
CA LYS A 231 0.49 11.23 -5.88
C LYS A 231 1.16 10.24 -4.91
N THR A 232 0.42 9.24 -4.44
CA THR A 232 0.88 8.25 -3.47
C THR A 232 1.77 7.19 -4.12
N LEU A 233 1.41 6.72 -5.32
CA LEU A 233 2.05 5.58 -5.99
C LEU A 233 3.53 5.73 -6.39
N PRO A 234 4.04 6.86 -6.93
CA PRO A 234 5.35 6.90 -7.58
C PRO A 234 6.54 6.51 -6.67
N ARG A 235 6.38 6.66 -5.36
CA ARG A 235 7.39 6.27 -4.37
C ARG A 235 7.19 4.87 -3.79
N LEU A 236 6.01 4.28 -4.00
CA LEU A 236 5.66 2.95 -3.54
C LEU A 236 5.87 1.89 -4.65
N LEU A 237 5.65 2.25 -5.92
CA LEU A 237 5.77 1.35 -7.08
C LEU A 237 7.12 1.42 -7.80
N PRO A 238 7.47 0.39 -8.60
CA PRO A 238 8.55 0.48 -9.57
C PRO A 238 8.26 1.59 -10.59
N PRO A 239 9.26 2.36 -11.05
CA PRO A 239 9.06 3.23 -12.20
C PRO A 239 8.88 2.37 -13.46
N TYR A 240 7.63 2.27 -13.96
CA TYR A 240 7.30 1.48 -15.18
C TYR A 240 7.88 2.03 -16.49
N THR A 241 8.55 3.18 -16.47
CA THR A 241 9.01 3.90 -17.66
C THR A 241 10.53 3.85 -17.87
N ARG A 242 11.27 3.10 -17.05
CA ARG A 242 12.74 3.03 -17.12
C ARG A 242 13.23 1.61 -17.36
N GLU A 243 14.37 1.52 -18.04
CA GLU A 243 15.03 0.27 -18.47
C GLU A 243 15.37 -0.69 -17.30
N ASP A 244 15.55 -0.18 -16.07
CA ASP A 244 15.79 -0.95 -14.85
C ASP A 244 14.87 -0.52 -13.68
N SER A 245 13.58 -0.87 -13.80
CA SER A 245 12.55 -0.53 -12.81
C SER A 245 12.75 -1.25 -11.46
N LEU A 246 13.30 -2.46 -11.49
CA LEU A 246 13.55 -3.29 -10.31
C LEU A 246 14.78 -2.83 -9.54
N GLY A 247 15.89 -2.53 -10.24
CA GLY A 247 17.10 -2.00 -9.63
C GLY A 247 16.86 -0.71 -8.87
N GLU A 248 15.99 0.19 -9.39
CA GLU A 248 15.64 1.43 -8.69
C GLU A 248 14.87 1.17 -7.39
N ILE A 249 13.92 0.23 -7.35
CA ILE A 249 13.24 -0.10 -6.09
C ILE A 249 14.23 -0.70 -5.10
N CYS A 250 15.03 -1.69 -5.53
CA CYS A 250 16.02 -2.33 -4.68
C CYS A 250 17.02 -1.29 -4.13
N HIS A 251 17.47 -0.36 -4.98
CA HIS A 251 18.31 0.76 -4.58
C HIS A 251 17.60 1.67 -3.56
N ARG A 252 16.33 2.02 -3.75
CA ARG A 252 15.56 2.81 -2.78
C ARG A 252 15.38 2.09 -1.44
N LEU A 253 15.09 0.79 -1.47
CA LEU A 253 14.95 -0.05 -0.28
C LEU A 253 16.29 -0.29 0.45
N SER A 254 17.41 -0.20 -0.27
CA SER A 254 18.76 -0.27 0.33
C SER A 254 19.23 1.06 0.93
N GLN A 255 18.61 2.18 0.58
CA GLN A 255 18.93 3.47 1.18
C GLN A 255 18.65 3.50 2.68
N GLN A 256 19.36 4.37 3.39
CA GLN A 256 19.06 4.65 4.80
C GLN A 256 17.74 5.40 4.98
N THR A 257 17.36 6.21 4.00
CA THR A 257 16.16 7.05 4.09
C THR A 257 15.40 7.09 2.77
N ALA A 258 14.07 7.03 2.86
CA ALA A 258 13.17 7.29 1.73
C ALA A 258 12.09 8.29 2.12
N ALA A 259 11.34 8.76 1.13
CA ALA A 259 10.23 9.71 1.29
C ALA A 259 8.96 9.13 0.67
N ALA A 260 7.85 9.24 1.40
CA ALA A 260 6.51 8.97 0.91
C ALA A 260 5.69 10.26 0.86
N TYR A 261 4.99 10.43 -0.26
CA TYR A 261 4.16 11.58 -0.63
C TYR A 261 2.72 11.11 -0.90
N GLY A 262 1.82 12.04 -1.19
CA GLY A 262 0.38 11.76 -1.31
C GLY A 262 -0.23 11.42 0.04
N PHE A 263 -1.00 10.33 0.09
CA PHE A 263 -1.72 9.87 1.28
C PHE A 263 -1.36 8.43 1.69
N PRO A 264 -0.12 8.15 2.15
CA PRO A 264 0.27 6.80 2.59
C PRO A 264 -0.57 6.24 3.74
N LEU A 265 -1.26 7.11 4.50
CA LEU A 265 -2.20 6.68 5.53
C LEU A 265 -3.33 5.81 4.96
N ALA A 266 -3.76 6.02 3.72
CA ALA A 266 -4.76 5.17 3.07
C ALA A 266 -4.30 3.70 2.99
N LEU A 267 -3.02 3.45 2.64
CA LEU A 267 -2.46 2.10 2.61
C LEU A 267 -2.39 1.49 4.02
N GLN A 268 -2.11 2.29 5.05
CA GLN A 268 -2.14 1.83 6.44
C GLN A 268 -3.56 1.48 6.90
N LEU A 269 -4.56 2.29 6.57
CA LEU A 269 -5.96 2.00 6.90
C LEU A 269 -6.43 0.73 6.19
N PHE A 270 -6.08 0.57 4.91
CA PHE A 270 -6.29 -0.66 4.17
C PHE A 270 -5.64 -1.86 4.86
N ALA A 271 -4.39 -1.75 5.31
CA ALA A 271 -3.72 -2.85 6.01
C ALA A 271 -4.45 -3.27 7.29
N PHE A 272 -5.02 -2.31 8.04
CA PHE A 272 -5.83 -2.61 9.22
C PHE A 272 -7.18 -3.25 8.90
N GLU A 273 -7.80 -2.89 7.78
CA GLU A 273 -9.04 -3.51 7.32
C GLU A 273 -8.81 -4.91 6.74
N ALA A 274 -7.74 -5.09 5.97
CA ALA A 274 -7.40 -6.36 5.34
C ALA A 274 -6.82 -7.38 6.33
N VAL A 275 -6.08 -6.92 7.35
CA VAL A 275 -5.44 -7.77 8.37
C VAL A 275 -5.82 -7.27 9.78
N PRO A 276 -6.98 -7.69 10.33
CA PRO A 276 -7.46 -7.22 11.63
C PRO A 276 -6.51 -7.50 12.80
N LEU A 277 -5.63 -8.51 12.69
CA LEU A 277 -4.60 -8.77 13.70
C LEU A 277 -3.55 -7.65 13.80
N LEU A 278 -3.25 -6.95 12.69
CA LEU A 278 -2.41 -5.74 12.75
C LEU A 278 -3.09 -4.63 13.54
N LEU A 279 -4.41 -4.47 13.36
CA LEU A 279 -5.19 -3.53 14.13
C LEU A 279 -5.22 -3.91 15.61
N ALA A 280 -5.28 -5.20 15.96
CA ALA A 280 -5.27 -5.65 17.35
C ALA A 280 -3.98 -5.30 18.11
N LYS A 281 -2.87 -5.08 17.39
CA LYS A 281 -1.55 -4.73 17.98
C LYS A 281 -1.36 -3.24 18.25
N ILE A 282 -2.18 -2.34 17.71
CA ILE A 282 -1.98 -0.89 17.92
C ILE A 282 -2.45 -0.45 19.32
N PRO A 283 -1.92 0.64 19.89
CA PRO A 283 -2.46 1.21 21.12
C PRO A 283 -3.91 1.70 20.94
N ASN A 284 -4.74 1.56 21.98
CA ASN A 284 -6.10 2.11 22.01
C ASN A 284 -7.03 1.63 20.87
N THR A 285 -6.88 0.37 20.43
CA THR A 285 -7.65 -0.22 19.31
C THR A 285 -9.17 -0.10 19.47
N GLN A 286 -9.66 -0.13 20.70
CA GLN A 286 -11.08 -0.08 21.06
C GLN A 286 -11.66 1.34 21.00
N SER A 287 -10.80 2.37 20.90
CA SER A 287 -11.28 3.74 20.81
C SER A 287 -11.95 4.00 19.47
N THR A 288 -13.18 4.50 19.55
CA THR A 288 -13.96 4.97 18.39
C THR A 288 -13.88 6.48 18.24
N GLU A 289 -12.99 7.16 18.97
CA GLU A 289 -12.80 8.60 18.85
C GLU A 289 -12.32 8.95 17.45
N ASN A 290 -12.94 9.99 16.88
CA ASN A 290 -12.58 10.56 15.58
C ASN A 290 -12.01 11.97 15.77
N PHE A 291 -11.63 12.64 14.68
CA PHE A 291 -11.01 13.97 14.77
C PHE A 291 -11.97 15.08 15.25
N LEU A 292 -13.28 14.85 15.21
CA LEU A 292 -14.28 15.79 15.76
C LEU A 292 -14.31 15.74 17.30
N VAL A 293 -14.04 14.57 17.88
CA VAL A 293 -14.01 14.36 19.33
C VAL A 293 -12.61 14.65 19.88
N ASN A 294 -11.58 14.09 19.24
CA ASN A 294 -10.18 14.18 19.67
C ASN A 294 -9.32 14.87 18.60
N HIS A 295 -9.48 16.19 18.51
CA HIS A 295 -8.83 17.01 17.49
C HIS A 295 -7.31 17.21 17.71
N LEU A 296 -6.78 16.91 18.90
CA LEU A 296 -5.34 16.98 19.21
C LEU A 296 -4.58 15.70 18.84
N ALA A 297 -5.28 14.67 18.37
CA ALA A 297 -4.65 13.44 17.96
C ALA A 297 -3.68 13.64 16.77
N CYS A 298 -2.67 12.78 16.69
CA CYS A 298 -1.63 12.82 15.65
C CYS A 298 -0.72 14.06 15.63
N GLU A 299 -0.85 15.02 16.56
CA GLU A 299 0.06 16.17 16.68
C GLU A 299 1.50 15.71 16.92
N ASN A 300 1.65 14.70 17.79
CA ASN A 300 2.92 14.07 18.10
C ASN A 300 3.10 12.77 17.32
N THR A 301 4.34 12.45 16.98
CA THR A 301 4.67 11.16 16.36
C THR A 301 4.71 10.10 17.45
N ILE A 302 3.75 9.17 17.42
CA ILE A 302 3.65 8.05 18.35
C ILE A 302 3.91 6.75 17.57
N PRO A 303 4.82 5.87 18.03
CA PRO A 303 4.97 4.55 17.43
C PRO A 303 3.76 3.69 17.76
N ILE A 304 2.96 3.33 16.76
CA ILE A 304 1.78 2.47 16.94
C ILE A 304 2.04 1.00 16.63
N LEU A 305 3.13 0.68 15.92
CA LEU A 305 3.56 -0.68 15.62
C LEU A 305 5.09 -0.77 15.61
N SER A 306 5.64 -1.86 16.12
CA SER A 306 7.02 -2.27 15.92
C SER A 306 7.15 -3.21 14.72
N VAL A 307 8.39 -3.48 14.28
CA VAL A 307 8.64 -4.49 13.23
C VAL A 307 8.30 -5.89 13.75
N ASN A 308 8.59 -6.16 15.03
CA ASN A 308 8.27 -7.45 15.65
C ASN A 308 6.77 -7.70 15.69
N ASP A 309 5.95 -6.69 16.02
CA ASP A 309 4.49 -6.83 16.00
C ASP A 309 3.98 -7.25 14.62
N ILE A 310 4.58 -6.72 13.55
CA ILE A 310 4.19 -7.03 12.17
C ILE A 310 4.64 -8.45 11.78
N VAL A 311 5.85 -8.86 12.18
CA VAL A 311 6.35 -10.22 11.92
C VAL A 311 5.56 -11.25 12.71
N GLU A 312 5.25 -10.98 13.98
CA GLU A 312 4.40 -11.85 14.81
C GLU A 312 3.03 -12.06 14.18
N VAL A 313 2.41 -11.00 13.66
CA VAL A 313 1.11 -11.12 12.97
C VAL A 313 1.24 -11.88 11.65
N GLU A 314 2.36 -11.74 10.95
CA GLU A 314 2.61 -12.48 9.71
C GLU A 314 2.82 -13.99 9.94
N GLU A 315 3.48 -14.35 11.05
CA GLU A 315 3.74 -15.74 11.44
C GLU A 315 2.57 -16.39 12.20
N ASP A 316 1.55 -15.60 12.57
CA ASP A 316 0.39 -16.08 13.31
C ASP A 316 -0.43 -17.06 12.45
N PRO A 317 -0.64 -18.32 12.89
CA PRO A 317 -1.40 -19.31 12.14
C PRO A 317 -2.89 -18.95 12.01
N ASP A 318 -3.41 -18.10 12.89
CA ASP A 318 -4.80 -17.63 12.90
C ASP A 318 -4.97 -16.33 12.10
N VAL A 319 -3.93 -15.88 11.37
CA VAL A 319 -4.02 -14.71 10.49
C VAL A 319 -5.09 -14.93 9.42
N ASN A 320 -6.21 -14.24 9.60
CA ASN A 320 -7.34 -14.26 8.68
C ASN A 320 -7.40 -12.92 7.94
N PHE A 321 -7.72 -12.99 6.65
CA PHE A 321 -7.75 -11.84 5.76
C PHE A 321 -9.20 -11.50 5.41
N SER A 322 -9.63 -10.28 5.72
CA SER A 322 -10.90 -9.76 5.24
C SER A 322 -10.72 -9.27 3.80
N GLY A 323 -11.35 -9.94 2.84
CA GLY A 323 -11.42 -9.43 1.46
C GLY A 323 -10.18 -9.69 0.59
N GLY A 324 -9.43 -10.77 0.82
CA GLY A 324 -8.33 -11.16 -0.06
C GLY A 324 -8.78 -11.38 -1.51
N ASP A 325 -8.14 -10.68 -2.45
CA ASP A 325 -8.39 -10.88 -3.88
C ASP A 325 -7.94 -12.29 -4.29
N THR A 326 -8.88 -13.09 -4.80
CA THR A 326 -8.62 -14.47 -5.23
C THR A 326 -7.96 -14.57 -6.59
N SER A 327 -7.70 -13.44 -7.28
CA SER A 327 -7.10 -13.42 -8.62
C SER A 327 -5.77 -14.18 -8.72
N PHE A 328 -5.03 -14.33 -7.60
CA PHE A 328 -3.80 -15.14 -7.52
C PHE A 328 -3.83 -16.19 -6.40
N ALA A 329 -5.02 -16.57 -5.90
CA ALA A 329 -5.11 -17.62 -4.89
C ALA A 329 -4.67 -18.98 -5.48
N PRO A 330 -3.92 -19.83 -4.74
CA PRO A 330 -3.53 -21.13 -5.24
C PRO A 330 -4.76 -21.97 -5.53
N VAL A 331 -4.88 -22.46 -6.77
CA VAL A 331 -5.88 -23.46 -7.15
C VAL A 331 -5.61 -24.71 -6.31
N ARG A 332 -6.48 -25.01 -5.34
CA ARG A 332 -6.50 -26.33 -4.74
C ARG A 332 -6.98 -27.29 -5.81
N ASP A 333 -6.08 -28.11 -6.35
CA ASP A 333 -6.43 -29.22 -7.23
C ASP A 333 -7.52 -30.06 -6.57
N LYS A 334 -8.75 -29.94 -7.07
CA LYS A 334 -9.78 -30.92 -6.77
C LYS A 334 -9.31 -32.22 -7.40
N LYS A 335 -8.80 -33.15 -6.58
CA LYS A 335 -8.63 -34.54 -6.99
C LYS A 335 -9.91 -35.00 -7.70
N GLU A 336 -9.80 -35.22 -9.00
CA GLU A 336 -10.83 -35.87 -9.80
C GLU A 336 -11.05 -37.27 -9.23
N ASN A 337 -12.15 -37.44 -8.47
CA ASN A 337 -12.69 -38.77 -8.28
C ASN A 337 -13.52 -39.11 -9.50
N ALA A 338 -12.90 -39.89 -10.40
CA ALA A 338 -13.53 -40.54 -11.52
C ALA A 338 -14.85 -41.21 -11.10
N GLY A 339 -15.94 -40.78 -11.72
CA GLY A 339 -17.24 -41.41 -11.57
C GLY A 339 -17.23 -42.83 -12.13
N LYS A 340 -17.53 -43.81 -11.28
CA LYS A 340 -18.24 -45.03 -11.70
C LYS A 340 -19.63 -44.97 -11.10
N GLY A 341 -20.62 -44.74 -11.96
CA GLY A 341 -22.02 -44.66 -11.58
C GLY A 341 -22.57 -45.99 -11.10
N VAL A 342 -23.46 -45.94 -10.11
CA VAL A 342 -24.52 -46.92 -9.89
C VAL A 342 -25.77 -46.18 -9.39
N ARG A 343 -26.91 -46.68 -9.86
CA ARG A 343 -28.28 -46.16 -9.85
C ARG A 343 -28.85 -45.79 -8.47
N LYS A 344 -29.71 -44.77 -8.47
CA LYS A 344 -30.70 -44.46 -7.43
C LYS A 344 -31.60 -45.67 -7.13
N VAL A 345 -31.70 -46.06 -5.86
CA VAL A 345 -32.86 -46.76 -5.27
C VAL A 345 -33.09 -46.18 -3.86
N ALA A 346 -34.36 -46.13 -3.47
CA ALA A 346 -35.01 -45.32 -2.44
C ALA A 346 -34.53 -45.49 -0.98
N GLN A 347 -34.81 -44.45 -0.16
CA GLN A 347 -34.83 -44.49 1.31
C GLN A 347 -35.95 -45.43 1.82
N PRO A 348 -35.84 -45.95 3.07
CA PRO A 348 -36.48 -45.25 4.20
C PRO A 348 -35.73 -45.31 5.56
N ASN A 349 -35.91 -44.21 6.32
CA ASN A 349 -36.06 -44.01 7.77
C ASN A 349 -35.15 -44.62 8.88
N ASP A 350 -34.91 -43.72 9.86
CA ASP A 350 -34.82 -43.85 11.33
C ASP A 350 -33.50 -44.19 12.08
N GLN A 351 -32.88 -43.08 12.54
CA GLN A 351 -32.45 -42.77 13.92
C GLN A 351 -31.27 -43.52 14.61
N PRO A 352 -30.63 -42.87 15.63
CA PRO A 352 -29.17 -42.72 15.76
C PRO A 352 -28.54 -43.74 16.70
N VAL A 353 -27.19 -43.86 16.73
CA VAL A 353 -26.40 -44.18 17.95
C VAL A 353 -24.87 -44.21 17.71
N HIS A 354 -24.16 -43.73 18.73
CA HIS A 354 -22.76 -43.94 19.15
C HIS A 354 -21.57 -43.23 18.49
N ARG A 355 -21.16 -42.13 19.17
CA ARG A 355 -19.76 -41.72 19.36
C ARG A 355 -18.93 -42.88 19.97
N ARG A 356 -17.77 -43.18 19.37
CA ARG A 356 -16.64 -43.81 20.07
C ARG A 356 -15.36 -43.04 19.78
N ASN A 357 -14.77 -42.52 20.86
CA ASN A 357 -13.45 -41.92 20.90
C ASN A 357 -12.39 -43.01 20.72
N LEU A 358 -11.42 -42.80 19.83
CA LEU A 358 -10.20 -43.59 19.77
C LEU A 358 -9.00 -42.72 20.16
N ARG A 359 -8.34 -43.12 21.25
CA ARG A 359 -7.06 -42.56 21.72
C ARG A 359 -5.92 -43.07 20.82
N PRO A 360 -4.86 -42.29 20.57
CA PRO A 360 -3.66 -42.78 19.87
C PRO A 360 -2.84 -43.75 20.75
N ARG A 361 -2.39 -44.86 20.17
CA ARG A 361 -1.40 -45.79 20.76
C ARG A 361 0.02 -45.27 20.51
N LYS A 362 0.88 -45.39 21.54
CA LYS A 362 2.34 -45.15 21.50
C LYS A 362 3.03 -46.12 20.52
N PRO A 363 4.08 -45.71 19.79
CA PRO A 363 4.95 -46.64 19.08
C PRO A 363 5.97 -47.28 20.03
N ALA A 364 6.17 -48.59 19.89
CA ALA A 364 7.26 -49.35 20.49
C ALA A 364 8.53 -49.25 19.62
N ALA A 365 9.69 -49.16 20.26
CA ALA A 365 10.99 -49.14 19.62
C ALA A 365 11.34 -50.51 19.04
N VAL A 366 11.85 -50.52 17.80
CA VAL A 366 12.56 -51.65 17.20
C VAL A 366 13.95 -51.14 16.80
N ILE A 367 14.98 -51.72 17.40
CA ILE A 367 16.38 -51.52 17.06
C ILE A 367 16.71 -52.52 15.95
N ILE A 368 17.25 -52.05 14.83
CA ILE A 368 17.99 -52.88 13.87
C ILE A 368 19.26 -52.12 13.50
N GLU A 369 20.39 -52.82 13.63
CA GLU A 369 21.76 -52.35 13.44
C GLU A 369 22.14 -52.08 11.98
N ASP A 370 23.16 -51.24 11.84
CA ASP A 370 23.76 -50.64 10.66
C ASP A 370 24.20 -51.61 9.56
N ILE A 371 23.94 -51.24 8.29
CA ILE A 371 24.90 -51.42 7.19
C ILE A 371 24.87 -50.19 6.26
N SER A 372 26.07 -49.70 5.99
CA SER A 372 26.55 -48.57 5.20
C SER A 372 25.93 -48.29 3.81
N SER A 373 25.85 -46.98 3.52
CA SER A 373 26.20 -46.27 2.26
C SER A 373 25.10 -45.65 1.38
N SER A 374 25.41 -44.38 1.07
CA SER A 374 25.00 -43.47 -0.02
C SER A 374 23.58 -42.88 -0.07
N GLU A 375 23.59 -41.57 0.17
CA GLU A 375 22.85 -40.50 -0.52
C GLU A 375 21.31 -40.59 -0.58
N ASP A 376 20.63 -39.76 0.22
CA ASP A 376 19.51 -38.94 -0.24
C ASP A 376 19.19 -37.80 0.75
N ILE A 377 19.23 -36.58 0.20
CA ILE A 377 18.25 -35.49 0.34
C ILE A 377 17.53 -35.39 1.70
N GLU A 378 17.96 -34.44 2.53
CA GLU A 378 17.15 -33.94 3.64
C GLU A 378 16.04 -32.98 3.13
N PRO A 379 14.83 -33.03 3.71
CA PRO A 379 13.83 -31.98 3.57
C PRO A 379 14.23 -30.76 4.41
N GLU A 380 14.35 -29.61 3.76
CA GLU A 380 14.73 -28.33 4.36
C GLU A 380 13.80 -27.96 5.54
N ALA A 381 14.39 -27.84 6.73
CA ALA A 381 13.77 -27.20 7.87
C ALA A 381 13.69 -25.67 7.64
N PRO A 382 12.66 -24.97 8.17
CA PRO A 382 12.57 -23.53 8.02
C PRO A 382 13.80 -22.84 8.64
N PRO A 383 14.46 -21.90 7.94
CA PRO A 383 15.66 -21.27 8.44
C PRO A 383 15.35 -20.38 9.65
N GLN A 384 16.11 -20.57 10.72
CA GLN A 384 16.14 -19.70 11.90
C GLN A 384 16.56 -18.27 11.50
N PRO A 385 16.05 -17.21 12.15
CA PRO A 385 16.16 -15.83 11.69
C PRO A 385 17.55 -15.25 11.99
N ASN A 386 18.50 -15.46 11.07
CA ASN A 386 19.73 -14.67 11.06
C ASN A 386 19.45 -13.31 10.38
N ARG A 387 19.73 -12.23 11.12
CA ARG A 387 19.45 -10.85 10.72
C ARG A 387 20.27 -10.46 9.49
N CYS A 388 19.57 -10.17 8.40
CA CYS A 388 20.14 -9.67 7.15
C CYS A 388 20.60 -8.21 7.30
N THR A 389 21.86 -7.95 6.96
CA THR A 389 22.52 -6.64 6.95
C THR A 389 22.65 -6.11 5.52
N HIS A 390 22.99 -4.83 5.37
CA HIS A 390 23.22 -4.20 4.06
C HIS A 390 24.32 -4.90 3.22
N GLU A 391 25.28 -5.55 3.87
CA GLU A 391 26.32 -6.35 3.19
C GLU A 391 25.71 -7.60 2.53
N ASP A 392 24.68 -8.19 3.13
CA ASP A 392 24.04 -9.44 2.69
C ASP A 392 23.11 -9.23 1.47
N LEU A 393 22.74 -7.98 1.17
CA LEU A 393 22.00 -7.62 -0.05
C LEU A 393 22.93 -7.40 -1.27
N LYS A 394 24.24 -7.14 -1.07
CA LYS A 394 25.18 -6.87 -2.17
C LYS A 394 25.33 -8.03 -3.16
N PRO A 395 25.41 -9.31 -2.72
CA PRO A 395 25.47 -10.44 -3.64
C PRO A 395 24.20 -10.58 -4.49
N TRP A 396 23.02 -10.27 -3.93
CA TRP A 396 21.75 -10.30 -4.67
C TRP A 396 21.63 -9.15 -5.68
N MET A 397 22.05 -7.95 -5.30
CA MET A 397 22.16 -6.79 -6.21
C MET A 397 23.12 -7.06 -7.37
N ASN A 398 24.23 -7.77 -7.12
CA ASN A 398 25.22 -8.11 -8.16
C ASN A 398 24.87 -9.38 -8.96
N SER A 399 24.12 -10.33 -8.37
CA SER A 399 23.69 -11.56 -9.07
C SER A 399 22.50 -11.33 -10.01
N SER A 400 21.67 -10.32 -9.73
CA SER A 400 20.59 -9.90 -10.63
C SER A 400 21.13 -9.26 -11.92
N SER A 401 22.39 -8.83 -11.92
CA SER A 401 23.11 -8.37 -13.12
C SER A 401 23.92 -9.46 -13.83
N ASN A 402 24.16 -10.63 -13.21
CA ASN A 402 25.12 -11.63 -13.73
C ASN A 402 24.66 -13.11 -13.72
N SER A 403 23.40 -13.43 -13.38
CA SER A 403 22.90 -14.82 -13.34
C SER A 403 21.90 -15.17 -14.45
N TRP A 404 22.13 -14.69 -15.68
CA TRP A 404 21.39 -15.14 -16.87
C TRP A 404 22.24 -15.89 -17.90
N LEU A 405 23.41 -16.41 -17.49
CA LEU A 405 24.21 -17.32 -18.31
C LEU A 405 23.94 -18.77 -17.90
N VAL A 406 23.13 -19.42 -18.72
CA VAL A 406 22.79 -20.86 -18.73
C VAL A 406 24.05 -21.74 -18.73
N PRO A 407 24.11 -22.87 -17.98
CA PRO A 407 25.12 -23.90 -18.22
C PRO A 407 24.66 -24.92 -19.29
N SER A 408 25.46 -24.98 -20.36
CA SER A 408 25.88 -26.13 -21.18
C SER A 408 24.86 -27.14 -21.75
N ARG A 409 24.89 -27.30 -23.09
CA ARG A 409 24.89 -28.63 -23.72
C ARG A 409 25.87 -28.70 -24.89
N ASN A 410 26.73 -29.71 -24.84
CA ASN A 410 27.53 -30.25 -25.93
C ASN A 410 26.64 -30.70 -27.09
N ILE A 411 27.08 -30.43 -28.32
CA ILE A 411 27.31 -31.46 -29.36
C ILE A 411 28.72 -31.22 -29.88
#